data_AF-A0A1H9LLL0-F1
#
_entry.id   AF-A0A1H9LLL0-F1
#
_cell.length_a   1.000
_cell.length_b   1.000
_cell.length_c   1.000
_cell.angle_alpha   90.00
_cell.angle_beta   90.00
_cell.angle_gamma   90.00
#
_symmetry.space_group_name_H-M   'P 1'
#
loop_
_entity.id
_entity.type
_entity.pdbx_description
1 polymer ?
#
loop_
_entity_poly.entity_id
_entity_poly.type
_entity_poly.pdbx_seq_one_letter_code
_entity_poly.pdbx_strand_id
1 'polypeptide(L)'
;MADTKKEQERDELHRAIWVIADDLRGSVDGWDFKSYILGFMFYRYISENLTTKINKDEWDAGDLDFDYAKLSDEDAEMAREDMVQTKGFFILPSELFCNVRRDAKDTEATFKNKDGNIRSVVENLNEKTGNGISEY
;
A
#
# COMPACT_ATOMS: atom_id res chain seq x y z
N MET A 1 20.60 -19.63 30.58
CA MET A 1 21.41 -19.44 29.35
C MET A 1 20.60 -19.51 28.06
N ALA A 2 19.36 -20.05 28.05
CA ALA A 2 18.50 -20.03 26.86
C ALA A 2 17.75 -18.68 26.65
N ASP A 3 17.35 -18.00 27.73
CA ASP A 3 16.64 -16.72 27.64
C ASP A 3 17.47 -15.59 27.00
N THR A 4 18.78 -15.55 27.29
CA THR A 4 19.69 -14.51 26.78
C THR A 4 19.84 -14.55 25.25
N LYS A 5 19.74 -15.74 24.65
CA LYS A 5 19.84 -15.90 23.19
C LYS A 5 18.57 -15.43 22.48
N LYS A 6 17.41 -15.70 23.07
CA LYS A 6 16.10 -15.25 22.55
C LYS A 6 15.94 -13.73 22.67
N GLU A 7 16.50 -13.13 23.71
CA GLU A 7 16.54 -11.68 23.90
C GLU A 7 17.49 -11.01 22.89
N GLN A 8 18.65 -11.60 22.62
CA GLN A 8 19.59 -11.13 21.57
C GLN A 8 18.99 -11.20 20.16
N GLU A 9 18.36 -12.30 19.78
CA GLU A 9 17.70 -12.44 18.46
C GLU A 9 16.57 -11.40 18.28
N ARG A 10 15.85 -11.09 19.38
CA ARG A 10 14.80 -10.06 19.38
C ARG A 10 15.38 -8.66 19.23
N ASP A 11 16.48 -8.36 19.91
CA ASP A 11 17.16 -7.07 19.81
C ASP A 11 17.80 -6.85 18.43
N GLU A 12 18.34 -7.91 17.82
CA GLU A 12 18.84 -7.89 16.44
C GLU A 12 17.72 -7.66 15.43
N LEU A 13 16.58 -8.32 15.60
CA LEU A 13 15.39 -8.09 14.77
C LEU A 13 14.88 -6.65 14.93
N HIS A 14 14.81 -6.14 16.17
CA HIS A 14 14.41 -4.76 16.43
C HIS A 14 15.39 -3.77 15.79
N ARG A 15 16.71 -4.01 15.88
CA ARG A 15 17.72 -3.18 15.19
C ARG A 15 17.55 -3.24 13.68
N ALA A 16 17.36 -4.41 13.09
CA ALA A 16 17.17 -4.55 11.65
C ALA A 16 15.94 -3.76 11.17
N ILE A 17 14.81 -3.89 11.88
CA ILE A 17 13.59 -3.12 11.59
C ILE A 17 13.85 -1.61 11.75
N TRP A 18 14.59 -1.22 12.78
CA TRP A 18 14.89 0.18 13.05
C TRP A 18 15.80 0.79 11.98
N VAL A 19 16.84 0.07 11.55
CA VAL A 19 17.74 0.47 10.46
C VAL A 19 17.00 0.57 9.14
N ILE A 20 16.14 -0.39 8.81
CA ILE A 20 15.29 -0.32 7.62
C ILE A 20 14.39 0.91 7.69
N ALA A 21 13.78 1.19 8.84
CA ALA A 21 12.91 2.35 9.02
C ALA A 21 13.64 3.70 8.99
N ASP A 22 14.92 3.72 9.39
CA ASP A 22 15.79 4.90 9.33
C ASP A 22 16.25 5.17 7.88
N ASP A 23 16.66 4.11 7.17
CA ASP A 23 17.06 4.17 5.75
C ASP A 23 15.88 4.55 4.85
N LEU A 24 14.67 4.02 5.13
CA LEU A 24 13.44 4.38 4.39
C LEU A 24 12.99 5.82 4.64
N ARG A 25 13.41 6.44 5.75
CA ARG A 25 12.98 7.79 6.14
C ARG A 25 13.74 8.88 5.39
N GLY A 26 15.01 8.64 5.03
CA GLY A 26 15.84 9.63 4.33
C GLY A 26 15.76 11.03 4.95
N SER A 27 15.57 12.06 4.13
CA SER A 27 15.42 13.47 4.55
C SER A 27 13.99 13.88 4.93
N VAL A 28 13.08 12.94 5.14
CA VAL A 28 11.66 13.23 5.42
C VAL A 28 11.48 13.55 6.91
N ASP A 29 10.82 14.67 7.21
CA ASP A 29 10.53 15.08 8.58
C ASP A 29 9.78 13.96 9.34
N GLY A 30 10.16 13.75 10.60
CA GLY A 30 9.67 12.62 11.41
C GLY A 30 8.16 12.64 11.66
N TRP A 31 7.51 13.80 11.52
CA TRP A 31 6.06 13.95 11.59
C TRP A 31 5.37 13.54 10.28
N ASP A 32 5.91 13.97 9.13
CA ASP A 32 5.42 13.57 7.81
C ASP A 32 5.59 12.07 7.58
N PHE A 33 6.76 11.50 7.92
CA PHE A 33 7.01 10.06 7.79
C PHE A 33 5.98 9.21 8.52
N LYS A 34 5.60 9.60 9.75
CA LYS A 34 4.57 8.88 10.51
C LYS A 34 3.22 8.91 9.80
N SER A 35 2.82 10.06 9.27
CA SER A 35 1.55 10.21 8.55
C SER A 35 1.55 9.40 7.25
N TYR A 36 2.67 9.39 6.51
CA TYR A 36 2.81 8.59 5.28
C TYR A 36 2.77 7.08 5.57
N ILE A 37 3.56 6.60 6.55
CA ILE A 37 3.59 5.18 6.89
C ILE A 37 2.25 4.72 7.46
N LEU A 38 1.62 5.53 8.32
CA LEU A 38 0.32 5.19 8.89
C LEU A 38 -0.77 5.16 7.82
N GLY A 39 -0.76 6.13 6.89
CA GLY A 39 -1.67 6.12 5.74
C GLY A 39 -1.47 4.90 4.85
N PHE A 40 -0.22 4.51 4.58
CA PHE A 40 0.10 3.34 3.79
C PHE A 40 -0.29 2.03 4.47
N MET A 41 -0.05 1.91 5.78
CA MET A 41 -0.49 0.76 6.58
C MET A 41 -2.02 0.67 6.63
N PHE A 42 -2.70 1.80 6.78
CA PHE A 42 -4.15 1.86 6.77
C PHE A 42 -4.72 1.44 5.41
N TYR A 43 -4.17 1.98 4.31
CA TYR A 43 -4.54 1.62 2.95
C TYR A 43 -4.34 0.11 2.68
N ARG A 44 -3.20 -0.45 3.09
CA ARG A 44 -2.96 -1.89 3.02
C ARG A 44 -4.02 -2.67 3.78
N TYR A 45 -4.30 -2.27 5.02
CA TYR A 45 -5.27 -2.95 5.88
C TYR A 45 -6.68 -2.96 5.28
N ILE A 46 -7.18 -1.80 4.83
CA ILE A 46 -8.54 -1.72 4.25
C ILE A 46 -8.64 -2.51 2.95
N SER A 47 -7.60 -2.51 2.12
CA SER A 47 -7.58 -3.25 0.85
C SER A 47 -7.58 -4.77 1.07
N GLU A 48 -6.75 -5.27 2.00
CA GLU A 48 -6.72 -6.69 2.34
C GLU A 48 -8.02 -7.14 3.01
N ASN A 49 -8.57 -6.32 3.92
CA ASN A 49 -9.83 -6.63 4.62
C ASN A 49 -11.01 -6.68 3.65
N LEU A 50 -11.13 -5.70 2.75
CA LEU A 50 -12.18 -5.62 1.74
C LEU A 50 -12.17 -6.87 0.86
N THR A 51 -11.01 -7.17 0.25
CA THR A 51 -10.84 -8.33 -0.65
C THR A 51 -11.19 -9.63 0.08
N THR A 52 -10.67 -9.82 1.29
CA THR A 52 -10.95 -11.03 2.10
C THR A 52 -12.43 -11.17 2.40
N LYS A 53 -13.12 -10.06 2.71
CA LYS A 53 -14.54 -10.10 3.06
C LYS A 53 -15.41 -10.41 1.86
N ILE A 54 -15.18 -9.75 0.72
CA ILE A 54 -15.94 -9.98 -0.51
C ILE A 54 -15.72 -11.42 -0.98
N ASN A 55 -14.47 -11.85 -1.07
CA ASN A 55 -14.16 -13.22 -1.50
C ASN A 55 -14.85 -14.24 -0.60
N LYS A 56 -14.79 -14.04 0.72
CA LYS A 56 -15.47 -14.94 1.66
C LYS A 56 -16.99 -14.97 1.44
N ASP A 57 -17.62 -13.81 1.22
CA ASP A 57 -19.08 -13.74 1.04
C ASP A 57 -19.51 -14.45 -0.26
N GLU A 58 -18.73 -14.34 -1.34
CA GLU A 58 -18.95 -15.07 -2.60
C GLU A 58 -18.67 -16.58 -2.48
N TRP A 59 -17.63 -16.96 -1.73
CA TRP A 59 -17.32 -18.36 -1.43
C TRP A 59 -18.44 -19.02 -0.61
N ASP A 60 -18.98 -18.30 0.38
CA ASP A 60 -20.11 -18.75 1.19
C ASP A 60 -21.40 -18.84 0.35
N ALA A 61 -21.53 -18.05 -0.73
CA ALA A 61 -22.61 -18.12 -1.71
C ALA A 61 -22.44 -19.23 -2.77
N GLY A 62 -21.26 -19.85 -2.86
CA GLY A 62 -20.98 -21.03 -3.67
C GLY A 62 -19.98 -20.84 -4.82
N ASP A 63 -19.47 -19.63 -5.04
CA ASP A 63 -18.43 -19.36 -6.05
C ASP A 63 -17.03 -19.40 -5.44
N LEU A 64 -16.52 -20.61 -5.17
CA LEU A 64 -15.23 -20.83 -4.49
C LEU A 64 -14.00 -20.32 -5.25
N ASP A 65 -14.13 -20.06 -6.56
CA ASP A 65 -13.05 -19.57 -7.41
C ASP A 65 -13.05 -18.04 -7.53
N PHE A 66 -14.04 -17.36 -6.93
CA PHE A 66 -14.16 -15.92 -6.96
C PHE A 66 -12.95 -15.23 -6.31
N ASP A 67 -12.44 -14.21 -6.99
CA ASP A 67 -11.34 -13.37 -6.50
C ASP A 67 -11.56 -11.93 -6.93
N TYR A 68 -12.01 -11.10 -5.99
CA TYR A 68 -12.27 -9.67 -6.19
C TYR A 68 -11.06 -8.93 -6.77
N ALA A 69 -9.84 -9.34 -6.41
CA ALA A 69 -8.63 -8.68 -6.91
C ALA A 69 -8.34 -8.94 -8.40
N LYS A 70 -9.06 -9.87 -9.03
CA LYS A 70 -8.95 -10.19 -10.46
C LYS A 70 -10.14 -9.68 -11.28
N LEU A 71 -11.15 -9.10 -10.61
CA LEU A 71 -12.32 -8.56 -11.28
C LEU A 71 -11.95 -7.31 -12.10
N SER A 72 -12.71 -7.02 -13.15
CA SER A 72 -12.58 -5.75 -13.85
C SER A 72 -13.11 -4.61 -13.00
N ASP A 73 -12.58 -3.40 -13.18
CA ASP A 73 -13.06 -2.22 -12.47
C ASP A 73 -14.51 -1.90 -12.86
N GLU A 74 -14.89 -2.15 -14.12
CA GLU A 74 -16.24 -1.96 -14.62
C GLU A 74 -17.25 -2.87 -13.92
N ASP A 75 -16.91 -4.15 -13.72
CA ASP A 75 -17.79 -5.10 -13.02
C ASP A 75 -17.88 -4.77 -11.54
N ALA A 76 -16.78 -4.34 -10.91
CA ALA A 76 -16.76 -3.94 -9.52
C ALA A 76 -17.58 -2.67 -9.24
N GLU A 77 -17.60 -1.72 -10.18
CA GLU A 77 -18.33 -0.46 -10.05
C GLU A 77 -19.84 -0.68 -9.92
N MET A 78 -20.38 -1.76 -10.47
CA MET A 78 -21.79 -2.14 -10.29
C MET A 78 -22.16 -2.36 -8.82
N ALA A 79 -21.20 -2.81 -8.00
CA ALA A 79 -21.40 -3.06 -6.58
C ALA A 79 -21.05 -1.87 -5.68
N ARG A 80 -20.60 -0.73 -6.25
CA ARG A 80 -20.11 0.41 -5.47
C ARG A 80 -21.15 0.95 -4.50
N GLU A 81 -22.39 1.16 -4.94
CA GLU A 81 -23.43 1.75 -4.08
C GLU A 81 -23.70 0.88 -2.85
N ASP A 82 -23.85 -0.44 -3.03
CA ASP A 82 -24.09 -1.38 -1.94
C ASP A 82 -22.89 -1.48 -1.00
N MET A 83 -21.66 -1.49 -1.54
CA MET A 83 -20.45 -1.51 -0.73
C MET A 83 -20.28 -0.22 0.07
N VAL A 84 -20.53 0.94 -0.52
CA VAL A 84 -20.46 2.22 0.19
C VAL A 84 -21.52 2.32 1.28
N GLN A 85 -22.75 1.84 1.04
CA GLN A 85 -23.80 1.85 2.06
C GLN A 85 -23.51 0.91 3.23
N THR A 86 -22.94 -0.26 2.97
CA THR A 86 -22.71 -1.29 4.00
C THR A 86 -21.38 -1.13 4.73
N LYS A 87 -20.32 -0.67 4.04
CA LYS A 87 -18.94 -0.56 4.58
C LYS A 87 -18.48 0.87 4.80
N GLY A 88 -19.10 1.85 4.15
CA GLY A 88 -18.69 3.25 4.18
C GLY A 88 -17.52 3.60 3.26
N PHE A 89 -16.97 2.62 2.53
CA PHE A 89 -15.88 2.83 1.57
C PHE A 89 -15.94 1.76 0.46
N PHE A 90 -15.28 2.06 -0.66
CA PHE A 90 -15.14 1.19 -1.81
C PHE A 90 -13.74 1.41 -2.42
N ILE A 91 -13.12 0.34 -2.91
CA ILE A 91 -11.82 0.37 -3.57
C ILE A 91 -11.94 -0.50 -4.81
N LEU A 92 -11.57 0.05 -5.96
CA LEU A 92 -11.56 -0.69 -7.22
C LEU A 92 -10.53 -1.83 -7.17
N PRO A 93 -10.76 -2.94 -7.88
CA PRO A 93 -9.76 -3.99 -8.03
C PRO A 93 -8.39 -3.45 -8.45
N SER A 94 -8.30 -2.57 -9.45
CA SER A 94 -7.02 -1.97 -9.89
C SER A 94 -6.32 -1.17 -8.79
N GLU A 95 -7.09 -0.56 -7.89
CA GLU A 95 -6.63 0.25 -6.77
C GLU A 95 -6.38 -0.55 -5.49
N LEU A 96 -6.48 -1.88 -5.51
CA LEU A 96 -6.10 -2.70 -4.36
C LEU A 96 -4.59 -2.68 -4.14
N PHE A 97 -4.17 -2.74 -2.89
CA PHE A 97 -2.75 -2.73 -2.49
C PHE A 97 -1.94 -3.80 -3.21
N CYS A 98 -2.50 -5.00 -3.38
CA CYS A 98 -1.85 -6.11 -4.07
C CYS A 98 -1.61 -5.81 -5.56
N ASN A 99 -2.56 -5.14 -6.22
CA ASN A 99 -2.52 -4.79 -7.63
C ASN A 99 -1.62 -3.57 -7.86
N VAL A 100 -1.76 -2.51 -7.06
CA VAL A 100 -0.83 -1.37 -7.06
C VAL A 100 0.61 -1.82 -6.82
N ARG A 101 0.86 -2.72 -5.86
CA ARG A 101 2.21 -3.26 -5.61
C ARG A 101 2.73 -4.11 -6.78
N ARG A 102 1.85 -4.86 -7.45
CA ARG A 102 2.22 -5.66 -8.63
C ARG A 102 2.68 -4.73 -9.75
N ASP A 103 1.92 -3.67 -9.97
CA ASP A 103 2.12 -2.74 -11.08
C ASP A 103 3.24 -1.73 -10.77
N ALA A 104 3.59 -1.51 -9.49
CA ALA A 104 4.71 -0.70 -9.05
C ALA A 104 6.10 -1.24 -9.45
N LYS A 105 6.19 -2.47 -9.98
CA LYS A 105 7.42 -2.98 -10.60
C LYS A 105 7.64 -2.40 -12.00
N ASP A 106 6.63 -1.77 -12.57
CA ASP A 106 6.72 -1.12 -13.85
C ASP A 106 7.44 0.22 -13.71
N THR A 107 8.62 0.33 -14.31
CA THR A 107 9.39 1.57 -14.37
C THR A 107 8.67 2.68 -15.14
N GLU A 108 7.63 2.34 -15.91
CA GLU A 108 6.77 3.27 -16.65
C GLU A 108 5.47 3.63 -15.92
N ALA A 109 5.38 3.34 -14.62
CA ALA A 109 4.19 3.70 -13.84
C ALA A 109 3.93 5.22 -13.92
N THR A 110 2.73 5.59 -14.36
CA THR A 110 2.30 7.00 -14.45
C THR A 110 1.07 7.26 -13.59
N PHE A 111 0.96 8.48 -13.05
CA PHE A 111 -0.19 8.91 -12.27
C PHE A 111 -0.67 10.29 -12.73
N LYS A 112 -1.97 10.57 -12.57
CA LYS A 112 -2.50 11.92 -12.79
C LYS A 112 -2.28 12.78 -11.57
N ASN A 113 -1.60 13.91 -11.73
CA ASN A 113 -1.43 14.89 -10.66
C ASN A 113 -2.73 15.71 -10.45
N LYS A 114 -2.75 16.58 -9.44
CA LYS A 114 -3.90 17.44 -9.12
C LYS A 114 -4.33 18.38 -10.26
N ASP A 115 -3.43 18.63 -11.22
CA ASP A 115 -3.67 19.48 -12.38
C ASP A 115 -4.14 18.67 -13.61
N GLY A 116 -4.35 17.35 -13.45
CA GLY A 116 -4.79 16.45 -14.53
C GLY A 116 -3.67 15.96 -15.45
N ASN A 117 -2.42 16.32 -15.20
CA ASN A 117 -1.27 15.92 -16.00
C ASN A 117 -0.78 14.52 -15.62
N ILE A 118 -0.51 13.69 -16.62
CA ILE A 118 0.09 12.36 -16.45
C ILE A 118 1.60 12.57 -16.19
N ARG A 119 2.11 12.05 -15.07
CA ARG A 119 3.53 12.10 -14.70
C ARG A 119 4.07 10.71 -14.40
N SER A 120 5.33 10.47 -14.74
CA SER A 120 6.05 9.27 -14.28
C SER A 120 6.24 9.32 -12.77
N VAL A 121 5.91 8.22 -12.10
CA VAL A 121 6.11 8.03 -10.66
C VAL A 121 7.60 8.10 -10.32
N VAL A 122 8.45 7.48 -11.14
CA VAL A 122 9.90 7.40 -10.94
C VAL A 122 10.55 8.77 -11.08
N GLU A 123 10.19 9.52 -12.13
CA GLU A 123 10.72 10.87 -12.34
C GLU A 123 10.30 11.82 -11.21
N ASN A 124 9.05 11.74 -10.73
CA ASN A 124 8.59 12.61 -9.66
C ASN A 124 9.28 12.32 -8.31
N LEU A 125 9.54 11.04 -8.02
CA LEU A 125 10.30 10.64 -6.84
C LEU A 125 11.74 11.15 -6.93
N ASN A 126 12.37 10.98 -8.10
CA ASN A 126 13.75 11.42 -8.35
C ASN A 126 13.91 12.95 -8.30
N GLU A 127 12.97 13.73 -8.85
CA GLU A 127 12.95 15.19 -8.75
C GLU A 127 12.91 15.67 -7.30
N LYS A 128 12.16 14.98 -6.44
CA LYS A 128 12.05 15.33 -5.01
C LYS A 128 13.29 14.95 -4.21
N THR A 129 13.95 13.84 -4.54
CA THR A 129 15.24 13.46 -3.91
C THR A 129 16.43 14.24 -4.48
N GLY A 130 16.37 14.72 -5.72
CA GLY A 130 17.47 15.42 -6.40
C GLY A 130 17.71 16.86 -5.95
N ASN A 131 16.74 17.50 -5.30
CA ASN A 131 16.87 18.87 -4.77
C ASN A 131 17.40 18.94 -3.32
N GLY A 132 17.78 17.81 -2.70
CA GLY A 132 18.23 17.74 -1.31
C GLY A 132 19.76 17.66 -1.10
N ILE A 133 20.55 17.45 -2.15
CA ILE A 133 22.02 17.40 -2.09
C ILE A 133 22.62 18.64 -2.75
N SER A 134 22.37 19.81 -2.14
CA SER A 134 23.31 20.93 -2.27
C SER A 134 24.41 20.70 -1.24
N GLU A 135 25.61 20.44 -1.72
CA GLU A 135 26.86 20.46 -0.96
C GLU A 135 26.88 21.64 0.01
N TYR A 136 26.94 21.34 1.31
CA TYR A 136 27.66 22.08 2.36
C TYR A 136 27.93 21.14 3.53
#